data_AF-A0A535YLU6-F1
#
_entry.id   AF-A0A535YLU6-F1
#
_cell.length_a   1.000
_cell.length_b   1.000
_cell.length_c   1.000
_cell.angle_alpha   90.00
_cell.angle_beta   90.00
_cell.angle_gamma   90.00
#
_symmetry.space_group_name_H-M   'P 1'
#
loop_
_entity.id
_entity.type
_entity.pdbx_description
1 polymer ?
#
loop_
_entity_poly.entity_id
_entity_poly.type
_entity_poly.pdbx_seq_one_letter_code
_entity_poly.pdbx_strand_id
1 'polypeptide(L)'
;MEPSDAALVEACRRGNEAAWETLVRRYQRYVHAIPRRAGLDDDAAADVFQEVFSALFQGLDRLEEPDRLGAWILTTAKRATWRTLRRRMAARSGQTALDEEAEEVPDSEPLPENVLMGLEEQLAVRTALGTLDERCRELLTLLFYTPEPPAYGEVAARLGLAEGSIGPIRARCLERLLRRLN
;
A
#
# COMPACT_ATOMS: atom_id res chain seq x y z
N MET A 1 -1.10 -17.79 -5.41
CA MET A 1 0.09 -16.92 -5.51
C MET A 1 -0.36 -15.49 -5.72
N GLU A 2 -0.14 -14.62 -4.73
CA GLU A 2 -0.29 -13.17 -4.95
C GLU A 2 1.01 -12.64 -5.60
N PRO A 3 0.97 -12.07 -6.82
CA PRO A 3 2.16 -11.58 -7.52
C PRO A 3 2.87 -10.44 -6.77
N SER A 4 4.18 -10.28 -6.95
CA SER A 4 4.91 -9.11 -6.42
C SER A 4 4.45 -7.82 -7.09
N ASP A 5 4.77 -6.67 -6.49
CA ASP A 5 4.44 -5.36 -7.06
C ASP A 5 5.08 -5.20 -8.44
N ALA A 6 6.37 -5.56 -8.60
CA ALA A 6 7.02 -5.57 -9.90
C ALA A 6 6.34 -6.48 -10.93
N ALA A 7 5.95 -7.70 -10.52
CA ALA A 7 5.26 -8.63 -11.44
C ALA A 7 3.88 -8.10 -11.87
N LEU A 8 3.15 -7.42 -10.96
CA LEU A 8 1.88 -6.78 -11.26
C LEU A 8 2.06 -5.61 -12.21
N VAL A 9 3.01 -4.71 -11.94
CA VAL A 9 3.33 -3.57 -12.83
C VAL A 9 3.62 -4.08 -14.24
N GLU A 10 4.49 -5.08 -14.37
CA GLU A 10 4.84 -5.62 -15.68
C GLU A 10 3.67 -6.31 -16.39
N ALA A 11 2.78 -6.99 -15.65
CA ALA A 11 1.58 -7.56 -16.23
C ALA A 11 0.58 -6.48 -16.69
N CYS A 12 0.40 -5.42 -15.90
CA CYS A 12 -0.43 -4.27 -16.24
C CYS A 12 0.09 -3.55 -17.50
N ARG A 13 1.41 -3.37 -17.64
CA ARG A 13 2.05 -2.81 -18.84
C ARG A 13 1.77 -3.60 -20.11
N ARG A 14 1.60 -4.93 -19.97
CA ARG A 14 1.21 -5.82 -21.08
C ARG A 14 -0.30 -5.84 -21.34
N GLY A 15 -1.08 -5.00 -20.68
CA GLY A 15 -2.54 -4.92 -20.85
C GLY A 15 -3.32 -6.01 -20.10
N ASN A 16 -2.76 -6.64 -19.07
CA ASN A 16 -3.48 -7.64 -18.29
C ASN A 16 -4.47 -6.99 -17.31
N GLU A 17 -5.77 -7.08 -17.61
CA GLU A 17 -6.84 -6.52 -16.77
C GLU A 17 -6.92 -7.15 -15.38
N ALA A 18 -6.67 -8.46 -15.25
CA ALA A 18 -6.69 -9.14 -13.95
C ALA A 18 -5.52 -8.67 -13.04
N ALA A 19 -4.40 -8.27 -13.64
CA ALA A 19 -3.30 -7.65 -12.90
C ALA A 19 -3.70 -6.27 -12.36
N TRP A 20 -4.42 -5.47 -13.15
CA TRP A 20 -4.99 -4.19 -12.70
C TRP A 20 -5.94 -4.38 -11.53
N GLU A 21 -6.87 -5.33 -11.63
CA GLU A 21 -7.80 -5.63 -10.53
C GLU A 21 -7.07 -6.04 -9.25
N THR A 22 -6.03 -6.87 -9.39
CA THR A 22 -5.20 -7.31 -8.24
C THR A 22 -4.44 -6.14 -7.62
N LEU A 23 -3.86 -5.25 -8.43
CA LEU A 23 -3.16 -4.06 -7.99
C LEU A 23 -4.11 -3.12 -7.24
N VAL A 24 -5.26 -2.79 -7.83
CA VAL A 24 -6.27 -1.94 -7.18
C VAL A 24 -6.72 -2.57 -5.87
N ARG A 25 -7.02 -3.88 -5.86
CA ARG A 25 -7.46 -4.57 -4.65
C ARG A 25 -6.43 -4.53 -3.53
N ARG A 26 -5.14 -4.61 -3.87
CA ARG A 26 -4.02 -4.54 -2.93
C ARG A 26 -3.90 -3.18 -2.26
N TYR A 27 -4.04 -2.09 -3.02
CA TYR A 27 -3.79 -0.74 -2.51
C TYR A 27 -5.03 0.06 -2.13
N GLN A 28 -6.24 -0.33 -2.55
CA GLN A 28 -7.48 0.43 -2.28
C GLN A 28 -7.65 0.78 -0.81
N ARG A 29 -7.37 -0.17 0.11
CA ARG A 29 -7.53 0.04 1.55
C ARG A 29 -6.53 1.07 2.08
N TYR A 30 -5.32 1.10 1.54
CA TYR A 30 -4.31 2.10 1.91
C TYR A 30 -4.69 3.47 1.39
N VAL A 31 -5.08 3.55 0.11
CA VAL A 31 -5.45 4.81 -0.54
C VAL A 31 -6.67 5.43 0.13
N HIS A 32 -7.66 4.64 0.57
CA HIS A 32 -8.79 5.15 1.36
C HIS A 32 -8.42 5.49 2.81
N ALA A 33 -7.50 4.76 3.44
CA ALA A 33 -7.14 5.00 4.85
C ALA A 33 -6.47 6.36 5.07
N ILE A 34 -5.67 6.83 4.12
CA ILE A 34 -4.93 8.09 4.21
C ILE A 34 -5.86 9.31 4.39
N PRO A 35 -6.79 9.62 3.45
CA PRO A 35 -7.70 10.75 3.58
C PRO A 35 -8.63 10.63 4.78
N ARG A 36 -9.09 9.41 5.12
CA ARG A 36 -9.97 9.20 6.29
C ARG A 36 -9.26 9.50 7.61
N ARG A 37 -8.00 9.11 7.73
CA ARG A 37 -7.15 9.46 8.89
C ARG A 37 -6.83 10.95 8.95
N ALA A 38 -6.87 11.63 7.82
CA ALA A 38 -6.75 13.08 7.72
C ALA A 38 -8.06 13.84 8.04
N GLY A 39 -9.14 13.13 8.40
CA GLY A 39 -10.43 13.71 8.74
C GLY A 39 -11.34 14.02 7.55
N LEU A 40 -10.99 13.59 6.33
CA LEU A 40 -11.89 13.68 5.18
C LEU A 40 -13.03 12.66 5.29
N ASP A 41 -14.19 13.01 4.74
CA ASP A 41 -15.35 12.12 4.60
C ASP A 41 -15.13 11.07 3.50
N ASP A 42 -16.09 10.15 3.37
CA ASP A 42 -16.00 9.06 2.40
C ASP A 42 -16.02 9.56 0.94
N ASP A 43 -16.75 10.65 0.67
CA ASP A 43 -16.81 11.26 -0.67
C ASP A 43 -15.44 11.83 -1.08
N ALA A 44 -14.79 12.64 -0.22
CA ALA A 44 -13.44 13.11 -0.51
C ALA A 44 -12.40 11.98 -0.54
N ALA A 45 -12.59 10.93 0.26
CA ALA A 45 -11.72 9.76 0.18
C ALA A 45 -11.87 9.02 -1.17
N ALA A 46 -13.08 8.99 -1.76
CA ALA A 46 -13.31 8.45 -3.08
C ALA A 46 -12.68 9.32 -4.19
N ASP A 47 -12.72 10.64 -4.06
CA ASP A 47 -12.04 11.56 -4.98
C ASP A 47 -10.52 11.33 -4.98
N VAL A 48 -9.91 11.23 -3.79
CA VAL A 48 -8.49 10.91 -3.63
C VAL A 48 -8.16 9.55 -4.24
N PHE A 49 -9.01 8.54 -4.01
CA PHE A 49 -8.86 7.23 -4.64
C PHE A 49 -8.84 7.32 -6.16
N GLN A 50 -9.83 8.01 -6.73
CA GLN A 50 -9.93 8.16 -8.18
C GLN A 50 -8.72 8.88 -8.75
N GLU A 51 -8.25 9.96 -8.10
CA GLU A 51 -7.06 10.69 -8.54
C GLU A 51 -5.82 9.81 -8.55
N VAL A 52 -5.57 9.08 -7.46
CA VAL A 52 -4.39 8.22 -7.31
C VAL A 52 -4.36 7.13 -8.38
N PHE A 53 -5.47 6.41 -8.57
CA PHE A 53 -5.53 5.33 -9.54
C PHE A 53 -5.58 5.83 -10.99
N SER A 54 -6.13 7.02 -11.24
CA SER A 54 -6.07 7.66 -12.56
C SER A 54 -4.63 8.08 -12.91
N ALA A 55 -3.92 8.70 -11.95
CA ALA A 55 -2.50 9.04 -12.11
C ALA A 55 -1.64 7.79 -12.31
N LEU A 56 -1.95 6.71 -11.60
CA LEU A 56 -1.26 5.43 -11.78
C LEU A 56 -1.50 4.87 -13.18
N PHE A 57 -2.76 4.83 -13.63
CA PHE A 57 -3.11 4.34 -14.96
C PHE A 57 -2.40 5.11 -16.08
N GLN A 58 -2.33 6.44 -15.97
CA GLN A 58 -1.66 7.29 -16.95
C GLN A 58 -0.12 7.24 -16.88
N GLY A 59 0.42 6.93 -15.70
CA GLY A 59 1.85 7.02 -15.39
C GLY A 59 2.58 5.69 -15.24
N LEU A 60 1.88 4.54 -15.28
CA LEU A 60 2.46 3.24 -14.95
C LEU A 60 3.67 2.90 -15.83
N ASP A 61 3.62 3.22 -17.11
CA ASP A 61 4.71 2.97 -18.07
C ASP A 61 5.98 3.77 -17.74
N ARG A 62 5.85 4.88 -17.00
CA ARG A 62 6.97 5.74 -16.60
C ARG A 62 7.57 5.36 -15.24
N LEU A 63 7.00 4.38 -14.54
CA LEU A 63 7.52 3.93 -13.23
C LEU A 63 8.82 3.13 -13.42
N GLU A 64 9.98 3.77 -13.31
CA GLU A 64 11.28 3.14 -13.55
C GLU A 64 11.61 2.00 -12.58
N GLU A 65 11.15 2.10 -11.33
CA GLU A 65 11.38 1.11 -10.27
C GLU A 65 10.04 0.48 -9.83
N PRO A 66 9.59 -0.63 -10.47
CA PRO A 66 8.31 -1.26 -10.16
C PRO A 66 8.15 -1.70 -8.70
N ASP A 67 9.25 -2.05 -8.02
CA ASP A 67 9.25 -2.42 -6.60
C ASP A 67 8.92 -1.23 -5.67
N ARG A 68 8.99 0.00 -6.19
CA ARG A 68 8.64 1.22 -5.44
C ARG A 68 7.20 1.67 -5.66
N LEU A 69 6.36 0.86 -6.33
CA LEU A 69 4.95 1.16 -6.56
C LEU A 69 4.23 1.56 -5.26
N GLY A 70 4.44 0.82 -4.17
CA GLY A 70 3.85 1.13 -2.88
C GLY A 70 4.21 2.55 -2.43
N ALA A 71 5.50 2.87 -2.35
CA ALA A 71 5.99 4.20 -1.95
C ALA A 71 5.42 5.31 -2.85
N TRP A 72 5.35 5.07 -4.17
CA TRP A 72 4.75 6.01 -5.11
C TRP A 72 3.26 6.24 -4.84
N ILE A 73 2.48 5.17 -4.61
CA ILE A 73 1.03 5.26 -4.29
C ILE A 73 0.83 6.06 -3.01
N LEU A 74 1.62 5.78 -1.98
CA LEU A 74 1.55 6.47 -0.71
C LEU A 74 1.82 7.97 -0.86
N THR A 75 2.92 8.35 -1.53
CA THR A 75 3.25 9.77 -1.77
C THR A 75 2.15 10.46 -2.58
N THR A 76 1.62 9.82 -3.62
CA THR A 76 0.55 10.37 -4.45
C THR A 76 -0.74 10.57 -3.65
N ALA A 77 -1.13 9.58 -2.86
CA ALA A 77 -2.33 9.65 -2.01
C ALA A 77 -2.23 10.72 -0.92
N LYS A 78 -1.04 10.90 -0.31
CA LYS A 78 -0.79 12.02 0.62
C LYS A 78 -0.97 13.37 -0.09
N ARG A 79 -0.32 13.55 -1.25
CA ARG A 79 -0.41 14.81 -2.01
C ARG A 79 -1.85 15.15 -2.40
N ALA A 80 -2.61 14.16 -2.89
CA ALA A 80 -4.02 14.30 -3.24
C ALA A 80 -4.88 14.66 -2.01
N THR A 81 -4.64 14.00 -0.87
CA THR A 81 -5.30 14.29 0.41
C THR A 81 -5.07 15.74 0.84
N TRP A 82 -3.82 16.20 0.80
CA TRP A 82 -3.46 17.57 1.17
C TRP A 82 -4.06 18.62 0.26
N ARG A 83 -4.06 18.36 -1.06
CA ARG A 83 -4.71 19.25 -2.02
C ARG A 83 -6.21 19.38 -1.72
N THR A 84 -6.85 18.26 -1.39
CA THR A 84 -8.28 18.21 -1.04
C THR A 84 -8.58 18.98 0.25
N LEU A 85 -7.77 18.79 1.30
CA LEU A 85 -7.89 19.55 2.55
C LEU A 85 -7.73 21.06 2.33
N ARG A 86 -6.70 21.48 1.58
CA ARG A 86 -6.47 22.90 1.27
C ARG A 86 -7.64 23.52 0.50
N ARG A 87 -8.14 22.84 -0.54
CA ARG A 87 -9.31 23.29 -1.31
C ARG A 87 -10.55 23.45 -0.42
N ARG A 88 -10.79 22.52 0.50
CA ARG A 88 -11.92 22.59 1.44
C ARG A 88 -11.74 23.71 2.48
N MET A 89 -10.53 23.93 2.98
CA MET A 89 -10.25 25.05 3.90
C MET A 89 -10.47 26.40 3.22
N ALA A 90 -9.95 26.57 2.00
CA ALA A 90 -10.14 27.77 1.19
C ALA A 90 -11.63 28.05 0.88
N ALA A 91 -12.39 27.00 0.54
CA ALA A 91 -13.83 27.11 0.33
C ALA A 91 -14.59 27.55 1.60
N ARG A 92 -14.12 27.17 2.79
CA ARG A 92 -14.71 27.57 4.07
C ARG A 92 -14.31 28.98 4.51
N SER A 93 -13.12 29.45 4.12
CA SER A 93 -12.63 30.80 4.44
C SER A 93 -13.05 31.85 3.41
N GLY A 94 -13.71 31.46 2.31
CA GLY A 94 -14.11 32.37 1.24
C GLY A 94 -12.93 32.88 0.39
N GLN A 95 -11.73 32.34 0.58
CA GLN A 95 -10.63 32.54 -0.35
C GLN A 95 -10.82 31.62 -1.55
N THR A 96 -11.07 32.21 -2.73
CA THR A 96 -11.04 31.48 -3.99
C THR A 96 -9.66 30.90 -4.18
N ALA A 97 -9.55 29.57 -4.17
CA ALA A 97 -8.36 28.83 -4.58
C ALA A 97 -8.19 28.95 -6.11
N LEU A 98 -7.88 30.16 -6.56
CA LEU A 98 -7.42 30.45 -7.91
C LEU A 98 -5.93 30.67 -7.81
N ASP A 99 -5.18 29.57 -7.82
CA ASP A 99 -3.78 29.50 -8.23
C ASP A 99 -3.52 28.02 -8.53
N GLU A 100 -4.08 27.59 -9.67
CA GLU A 100 -3.72 26.35 -10.33
C GLU A 100 -2.61 26.66 -11.33
N GLU A 101 -1.37 26.68 -10.85
CA GLU A 101 -0.20 26.50 -11.69
C GLU A 101 0.87 25.76 -10.89
N ALA A 102 1.63 24.92 -11.61
CA ALA A 102 2.47 23.86 -11.08
C ALA A 102 3.65 24.36 -10.23
N GLU A 103 3.39 24.76 -8.99
CA GLU A 103 4.43 24.99 -8.00
C GLU A 103 4.69 23.70 -7.20
N GLU A 104 5.96 23.32 -7.16
CA GLU A 104 6.51 22.29 -6.28
C GLU A 104 5.96 22.50 -4.87
N VAL A 105 5.03 21.64 -4.47
CA VAL A 105 4.37 21.74 -3.16
C VAL A 105 5.43 21.58 -2.07
N PRO A 106 5.82 22.64 -1.35
CA PRO A 106 6.62 22.51 -0.15
C PRO A 106 5.72 21.91 0.93
N ASP A 107 6.34 21.11 1.79
CA ASP A 107 5.73 20.35 2.88
C ASP A 107 4.69 21.17 3.65
N SER A 108 3.42 21.00 3.26
CA SER A 108 2.29 21.75 3.81
C SER A 108 1.67 20.88 4.90
N GLU A 109 2.07 21.13 6.13
CA GLU A 109 1.75 20.44 7.40
C GLU A 109 1.58 18.91 7.29
N PRO A 110 2.53 18.11 7.79
CA PRO A 110 2.44 16.67 7.69
C PRO A 110 1.18 16.15 8.41
N LEU A 111 0.68 14.99 7.94
CA LEU A 111 -0.31 14.24 8.72
C LEU A 111 0.33 14.02 10.08
N PRO A 112 -0.43 13.91 11.20
CA PRO A 112 0.16 13.63 12.49
C PRO A 112 1.27 12.57 12.33
N GLU A 113 2.51 12.94 12.64
CA GLU A 113 3.71 12.23 12.16
C GLU A 113 3.65 10.74 12.50
N ASN A 114 3.07 10.42 13.66
CA ASN A 114 2.76 9.09 14.13
C ASN A 114 1.81 8.28 13.23
N VAL A 115 0.77 8.90 12.67
CA VAL A 115 -0.15 8.28 11.72
C VAL A 115 0.55 8.00 10.40
N LEU A 116 1.45 8.91 10.00
CA LEU A 116 2.23 8.81 8.78
C LEU A 116 3.23 7.67 8.84
N MET A 117 4.02 7.63 9.91
CA MET A 117 4.96 6.57 10.21
C MET A 117 4.25 5.21 10.22
N GLY A 118 3.09 5.10 10.87
CA GLY A 118 2.34 3.85 10.90
C GLY A 118 1.86 3.37 9.53
N LEU A 119 1.50 4.28 8.62
CA LEU A 119 1.12 3.94 7.24
C LEU A 119 2.33 3.49 6.41
N GLU A 120 3.46 4.17 6.57
CA GLU A 120 4.73 3.86 5.91
C GLU A 120 5.24 2.48 6.33
N GLU A 121 5.28 2.21 7.64
CA GLU A 121 5.67 0.91 8.19
C GLU A 121 4.74 -0.20 7.68
N GLN A 122 3.42 0.00 7.73
CA GLN A 122 2.45 -1.00 7.26
C GLN A 122 2.59 -1.30 5.77
N LEU A 123 2.95 -0.29 4.97
CA LEU A 123 3.16 -0.45 3.54
C LEU A 123 4.48 -1.14 3.24
N ALA A 124 5.56 -0.74 3.91
CA ALA A 124 6.88 -1.35 3.80
C ALA A 124 6.81 -2.85 4.12
N VAL A 125 6.13 -3.22 5.21
CA VAL A 125 5.91 -4.63 5.58
C VAL A 125 5.14 -5.39 4.50
N ARG A 126 4.06 -4.82 3.95
CA ARG A 126 3.28 -5.50 2.90
C ARG A 126 4.06 -5.70 1.61
N THR A 127 4.75 -4.66 1.14
CA THR A 127 5.58 -4.75 -0.08
C THR A 127 6.72 -5.75 0.14
N ALA A 128 7.43 -5.67 1.27
CA ALA A 128 8.48 -6.62 1.63
C ALA A 128 7.98 -8.07 1.68
N LEU A 129 6.81 -8.31 2.28
CA LEU A 129 6.17 -9.63 2.32
C LEU A 129 5.91 -10.17 0.91
N GLY A 130 5.49 -9.31 -0.03
CA GLY A 130 5.28 -9.64 -1.44
C GLY A 130 6.54 -10.07 -2.21
N THR A 131 7.73 -9.77 -1.68
CA THR A 131 9.03 -10.16 -2.28
C THR A 131 9.61 -11.46 -1.73
N LEU A 132 9.01 -12.03 -0.67
CA LEU A 132 9.48 -13.30 -0.09
C LEU A 132 9.14 -14.49 -1.00
N ASP A 133 9.83 -15.62 -0.84
CA ASP A 133 9.40 -16.87 -1.49
C ASP A 133 8.03 -17.30 -0.97
N GLU A 134 7.33 -18.11 -1.78
CA GLU A 134 5.96 -18.52 -1.52
C GLU A 134 5.78 -19.11 -0.12
N ARG A 135 6.68 -20.01 0.31
CA ARG A 135 6.57 -20.66 1.61
C ARG A 135 6.64 -19.68 2.77
N CYS A 136 7.55 -18.71 2.74
CA CYS A 136 7.64 -17.71 3.79
C CYS A 136 6.47 -16.72 3.77
N ARG A 137 6.04 -16.29 2.58
CA ARG A 137 4.88 -15.41 2.41
C ARG A 137 3.61 -16.06 2.95
N GLU A 138 3.36 -17.31 2.57
CA GLU A 138 2.15 -18.05 2.97
C GLU A 138 2.13 -18.33 4.48
N LEU A 139 3.26 -18.78 5.04
CA LEU A 139 3.39 -18.98 6.49
C LEU A 139 3.09 -17.70 7.29
N LEU A 140 3.72 -16.58 6.92
CA LEU A 140 3.51 -15.32 7.63
C LEU A 140 2.09 -14.75 7.42
N THR A 141 1.51 -14.96 6.24
CA THR A 141 0.11 -14.56 5.96
C THR A 141 -0.86 -15.34 6.86
N LEU A 142 -0.72 -16.67 6.93
CA LEU A 142 -1.59 -17.51 7.77
C LEU A 142 -1.50 -17.12 9.24
N LEU A 143 -0.28 -16.87 9.73
CA LEU A 143 -0.06 -16.58 11.15
C LEU A 143 -0.45 -15.16 11.58
N PHE A 144 -0.33 -14.16 10.70
CA PHE A 144 -0.44 -12.74 11.10
C PHE A 144 -1.52 -11.95 10.36
N TYR A 145 -2.02 -12.44 9.23
CA TYR A 145 -3.02 -11.73 8.40
C TYR A 145 -4.38 -12.44 8.34
N THR A 146 -4.53 -13.57 9.06
CA THR A 146 -5.82 -14.22 9.27
C THR A 146 -6.46 -13.66 10.55
N PRO A 147 -7.75 -13.25 10.52
CA PRO A 147 -8.44 -12.71 11.72
C PRO A 147 -8.39 -13.65 12.93
N GLU A 148 -8.51 -14.95 12.67
CA GLU A 148 -8.31 -16.02 13.65
C GLU A 148 -7.15 -16.89 13.16
N PRO A 149 -5.93 -16.72 13.73
CA PRO A 149 -4.79 -17.51 13.33
C PRO A 149 -5.03 -19.01 13.57
N PRO A 150 -4.89 -19.87 12.54
CA PRO A 150 -5.08 -21.30 12.68
C PRO A 150 -4.03 -21.91 13.63
N ALA A 151 -4.37 -23.07 14.21
CA ALA A 151 -3.45 -23.80 15.07
C ALA A 151 -2.20 -24.24 14.28
N TYR A 152 -1.06 -24.44 14.95
CA TYR A 152 0.18 -24.82 14.27
C TYR A 152 0.06 -26.13 13.49
N GLY A 153 -0.69 -27.11 14.00
CA GLY A 153 -1.01 -28.33 13.27
C GLY A 153 -1.75 -28.08 11.94
N GLU A 154 -2.68 -27.14 11.91
CA GLU A 154 -3.42 -26.76 10.68
C GLU A 154 -2.54 -26.01 9.69
N VAL A 155 -1.70 -25.09 10.18
CA VAL A 155 -0.69 -24.40 9.37
C VAL A 155 0.29 -25.40 8.76
N ALA A 156 0.77 -26.35 9.57
CA ALA A 156 1.69 -27.38 9.15
C ALA A 156 1.09 -28.31 8.09
N ALA A 157 -0.15 -28.77 8.31
CA ALA A 157 -0.88 -29.57 7.34
C ALA A 157 -1.08 -28.82 6.01
N ARG A 158 -1.47 -27.53 6.07
CA ARG A 158 -1.69 -26.70 4.88
C ARG A 158 -0.41 -26.47 4.07
N LEU A 159 0.73 -26.32 4.74
CA LEU A 159 2.02 -26.05 4.11
C LEU A 159 2.84 -27.32 3.81
N GLY A 160 2.34 -28.52 4.14
CA GLY A 160 3.07 -29.77 3.99
C GLY A 160 4.33 -29.85 4.87
N LEU A 161 4.27 -29.27 6.07
CA LEU A 161 5.38 -29.19 7.01
C LEU A 161 5.14 -30.06 8.25
N ALA A 162 6.19 -30.41 8.97
CA ALA A 162 6.06 -30.98 10.31
C ALA A 162 5.69 -29.87 11.30
N GLU A 163 4.75 -30.12 12.21
CA GLU A 163 4.28 -29.11 13.18
C GLU A 163 5.44 -28.52 14.01
N GLY A 164 6.38 -29.35 14.47
CA GLY A 164 7.58 -28.91 15.18
C GLY A 164 8.55 -28.04 14.36
N SER A 165 8.41 -27.99 13.03
CA SER A 165 9.24 -27.17 12.14
C SER A 165 8.71 -25.74 11.96
N ILE A 166 7.46 -25.46 12.35
CA ILE A 166 6.82 -24.15 12.19
C ILE A 166 7.60 -23.04 12.90
N GLY A 167 7.99 -23.24 14.16
CA GLY A 167 8.75 -22.26 14.93
C GLY A 167 10.08 -21.86 14.26
N PRO A 168 10.97 -22.81 13.93
CA PRO A 168 12.22 -22.52 13.23
C PRO A 168 12.03 -21.89 11.84
N ILE A 169 11.04 -22.33 11.06
CA ILE A 169 10.76 -21.75 9.74
C ILE A 169 10.24 -20.31 9.90
N ARG A 170 9.33 -20.06 10.84
CA ARG A 170 8.81 -18.72 11.17
C ARG A 170 9.95 -17.75 11.48
N ALA A 171 10.88 -18.15 12.34
CA ALA A 171 12.04 -17.32 12.69
C ALA A 171 12.86 -16.92 11.46
N ARG A 172 13.20 -17.88 10.59
CA ARG A 172 13.92 -17.61 9.34
C ARG A 172 13.14 -16.73 8.37
N CYS A 173 11.82 -16.90 8.29
CA CYS A 173 10.98 -16.08 7.43
C CYS A 173 10.87 -14.63 7.93
N LEU A 174 10.76 -14.43 9.25
CA LEU A 174 10.80 -13.09 9.86
C LEU A 174 12.16 -12.43 9.66
N GLU A 175 13.27 -13.17 9.80
CA GLU A 175 14.60 -12.63 9.52
C GLU A 175 14.73 -12.17 8.06
N ARG A 176 14.20 -12.96 7.13
CA ARG A 176 14.18 -12.58 5.71
C ARG A 176 13.29 -11.38 5.43
N LEU A 177 12.16 -11.25 6.12
CA LEU A 177 11.31 -10.06 6.03
C LEU A 177 12.05 -8.82 6.54
N LEU A 178 12.71 -8.89 7.70
CA LEU A 178 13.49 -7.80 8.27
C LEU A 178 14.61 -7.33 7.33
N ARG A 179 15.29 -8.27 6.64
CA ARG A 179 16.30 -7.95 5.62
C ARG A 179 15.75 -7.25 4.36
N ARG A 180 14.43 -7.24 4.16
CA ARG A 180 13.77 -6.53 3.05
C ARG A 180 13.25 -5.14 3.45
N LEU A 181 13.23 -4.84 4.75
CA LEU A 181 12.79 -3.56 5.31
C LEU A 181 13.95 -2.57 5.53
N ASN A 182 15.19 -3.09 5.58
CA ASN A 182 16.45 -2.34 5.68
C ASN A 182 17.16 -2.31 4.34
#